data_AF-A0A317GGZ2-F1
#
_entry.id   AF-A0A317GGZ2-F1
#
_cell.length_a   1.000
_cell.length_b   1.000
_cell.length_c   1.000
_cell.angle_alpha   90.00
_cell.angle_beta   90.00
_cell.angle_gamma   90.00
#
_symmetry.space_group_name_H-M   'P 1'
#
loop_
_entity.id
_entity.type
_entity.pdbx_description
1 polymer ?
#
loop_
_entity_poly.entity_id
_entity_poly.type
_entity_poly.pdbx_seq_one_letter_code
_entity_poly.pdbx_strand_id
1 'polypeptide(L)'
;MTLDYQDHHCKMCGKYDKFAWVNGGYCNDCLKLRNLAKIKESIEEGEPDTFSSDYVVCPYCGAAISDDDLIEYPELYEDGEHEISCIECDKKFKVETMVSYDWETHRMEEE
;
A
#
# COMPACT_ATOMS: atom_id res chain seq x y z
N MET A 1 20.95 -31.12 3.07
CA MET A 1 20.04 -30.01 2.72
C MET A 1 19.56 -29.44 4.03
N THR A 2 20.22 -28.38 4.51
CA THR A 2 19.81 -27.69 5.73
C THR A 2 18.51 -26.95 5.43
N LEU A 3 17.46 -27.26 6.19
CA LEU A 3 16.20 -26.50 6.17
C LEU A 3 16.55 -25.04 6.47
N ASP A 4 16.29 -24.18 5.50
CA ASP A 4 16.50 -22.74 5.56
C ASP A 4 15.78 -22.17 6.78
N TYR A 5 16.51 -21.45 7.65
CA TYR A 5 15.94 -20.84 8.84
C TYR A 5 15.09 -19.65 8.41
N GLN A 6 13.76 -19.80 8.50
CA GLN A 6 12.84 -18.69 8.30
C GLN A 6 12.91 -17.76 9.51
N ASP A 7 13.66 -16.67 9.38
CA ASP A 7 13.67 -15.62 10.40
C ASP A 7 12.40 -14.76 10.27
N HIS A 8 11.54 -14.88 11.27
CA HIS A 8 10.33 -14.09 11.40
C HIS A 8 10.55 -12.80 12.19
N HIS A 9 11.78 -12.40 12.48
CA HIS A 9 12.04 -11.12 13.13
C HIS A 9 12.33 -10.03 12.09
N CYS A 10 11.71 -8.87 12.29
CA CYS A 10 11.96 -7.72 11.46
C CYS A 10 13.41 -7.23 11.65
N LYS A 11 14.16 -7.09 10.56
CA LYS A 11 15.53 -6.54 10.52
C LYS A 11 15.62 -5.08 10.99
N MET A 12 14.51 -4.34 10.95
CA MET A 12 14.46 -2.93 11.32
C MET A 12 14.09 -2.73 12.80
N CYS A 13 13.02 -3.37 13.28
CA CYS A 13 12.55 -3.16 14.65
C CYS A 13 12.80 -4.35 15.60
N GLY A 14 13.31 -5.47 15.10
CA GLY A 14 13.59 -6.69 15.87
C GLY A 14 12.36 -7.47 16.33
N LYS A 15 11.15 -6.95 16.12
CA LYS A 15 9.90 -7.60 16.53
C LYS A 15 9.63 -8.83 15.68
N TYR A 16 9.09 -9.87 16.31
CA TYR A 16 8.52 -11.01 15.60
C TYR A 16 7.31 -10.57 14.78
N ASP A 17 7.30 -10.94 13.51
CA ASP A 17 6.20 -10.80 12.58
C ASP A 17 6.22 -12.01 11.63
N LYS A 18 5.10 -12.74 11.57
CA LYS A 18 4.99 -13.96 10.75
C LYS A 18 5.27 -13.71 9.27
N PHE A 19 5.06 -12.50 8.78
CA PHE A 19 5.31 -12.09 7.41
C PHE A 19 6.70 -11.48 7.18
N ALA A 20 7.52 -11.31 8.22
CA ALA A 20 8.84 -10.71 8.05
C ALA A 20 9.66 -11.42 6.97
N TRP A 21 9.66 -12.76 6.93
CA TRP A 21 10.42 -13.52 5.94
C TRP A 21 9.94 -13.29 4.49
N VAL A 22 8.62 -13.23 4.22
CA VAL A 22 8.09 -12.93 2.87
C VAL A 22 8.32 -11.47 2.47
N ASN A 23 8.34 -10.58 3.45
CA ASN A 23 8.56 -9.14 3.27
C ASN A 23 10.07 -8.78 3.20
N GLY A 24 10.94 -9.72 2.83
CA GLY A 24 12.38 -9.49 2.71
C GLY A 24 13.10 -9.26 4.05
N GLY A 25 12.48 -9.66 5.15
CA GLY A 25 12.95 -9.49 6.53
C GLY A 25 12.36 -8.28 7.25
N TYR A 26 11.19 -7.75 6.85
CA TYR A 26 10.57 -6.58 7.50
C TYR A 26 9.14 -6.89 7.94
N CYS A 27 8.74 -6.47 9.14
CA CYS A 27 7.31 -6.46 9.47
C CYS A 27 6.56 -5.50 8.54
N ASN A 28 5.23 -5.64 8.46
CA ASN A 28 4.40 -4.80 7.57
C ASN A 28 4.63 -3.29 7.80
N ASP A 29 4.67 -2.86 9.07
CA ASP A 29 4.86 -1.45 9.42
C ASP A 29 6.24 -0.93 8.96
N CYS A 30 7.30 -1.68 9.23
CA CYS A 30 8.65 -1.28 8.85
C CYS A 30 8.87 -1.33 7.33
N LEU A 31 8.22 -2.26 6.63
CA LEU A 31 8.22 -2.28 5.18
C LEU A 31 7.51 -1.05 4.61
N LYS A 32 6.32 -0.71 5.13
CA LYS A 32 5.59 0.51 4.75
C LYS A 32 6.42 1.76 4.98
N LEU A 33 7.03 1.91 6.15
CA LEU A 33 7.92 3.05 6.46
C LEU A 33 9.11 3.15 5.48
N ARG A 34 9.74 2.01 5.18
CA ARG A 34 10.85 1.95 4.22
C ARG A 34 10.40 2.34 2.80
N ASN A 35 9.25 1.85 2.36
CA ASN A 35 8.71 2.16 1.03
C ASN A 35 8.39 3.66 0.93
N LEU A 36 7.71 4.24 1.94
CA LEU A 36 7.43 5.68 1.97
C LEU A 36 8.71 6.54 1.96
N ALA A 37 9.77 6.10 2.63
CA ALA A 37 11.06 6.80 2.59
C ALA A 37 11.67 6.82 1.18
N LYS A 38 11.59 5.69 0.44
CA LYS A 38 12.04 5.63 -0.96
C LYS A 38 11.20 6.49 -1.89
N ILE A 39 9.89 6.54 -1.68
CA ILE A 39 9.02 7.39 -2.48
C ILE A 39 9.40 8.86 -2.26
N LYS A 40 9.65 9.27 -1.01
CA LYS A 40 10.12 10.63 -0.71
C LYS A 40 11.44 10.97 -1.40
N GLU A 41 12.39 10.04 -1.42
CA GLU A 41 13.66 10.18 -2.17
C GLU A 41 13.38 10.39 -3.68
N SER A 42 12.52 9.57 -4.30
CA SER A 42 12.16 9.73 -5.73
C SER A 42 11.49 11.08 -6.05
N ILE A 43 10.70 11.62 -5.11
CA ILE A 43 10.08 12.94 -5.24
C ILE A 43 11.14 14.04 -5.21
N GLU A 44 12.13 13.93 -4.32
CA GLU A 44 13.26 14.88 -4.24
C GLU A 44 14.14 14.85 -5.51
N GLU A 45 14.29 13.67 -6.13
CA GLU A 45 14.99 13.50 -7.40
C GLU A 45 14.21 14.06 -8.62
N GLY A 46 12.91 14.36 -8.43
CA GLY A 46 12.05 14.94 -9.46
C GLY A 46 11.37 13.92 -10.37
N GLU A 47 11.51 12.62 -10.07
CA GLU A 47 10.85 11.50 -10.76
C GLU A 47 10.06 10.66 -9.75
N PRO A 48 8.90 11.13 -9.26
CA PRO A 48 8.11 10.41 -8.24
C PRO A 48 7.69 9.01 -8.70
N ASP A 49 8.15 7.98 -8.00
CA ASP A 49 7.64 6.61 -8.13
C ASP A 49 6.64 6.34 -6.99
N THR A 50 5.37 6.65 -7.25
CA THR A 50 4.30 6.53 -6.24
C THR A 50 3.46 5.27 -6.38
N PHE A 51 3.87 4.30 -7.21
CA PHE A 51 3.12 3.06 -7.39
C PHE A 51 3.04 2.25 -6.09
N SER A 52 1.83 1.84 -5.71
CA SER A 52 1.58 1.04 -4.51
C SER A 52 0.28 0.25 -4.68
N SER A 53 0.30 -1.04 -4.33
CA SER A 53 -0.90 -1.88 -4.27
C SER A 53 -1.71 -1.70 -2.99
N ASP A 54 -1.13 -1.06 -1.97
CA ASP A 54 -1.61 -1.17 -0.59
C ASP A 54 -2.21 0.15 -0.06
N TYR A 55 -1.85 1.29 -0.64
CA TYR A 55 -2.26 2.61 -0.18
C TYR A 55 -1.95 3.68 -1.23
N VAL A 56 -2.74 4.75 -1.26
CA VAL A 56 -2.51 5.91 -2.11
C VAL A 56 -1.40 6.78 -1.51
N VAL A 57 -0.46 7.25 -2.35
CA VAL A 57 0.66 8.12 -1.91
C VAL A 57 0.61 9.44 -2.65
N CYS A 58 0.73 10.55 -1.90
CA CYS A 58 0.80 11.87 -2.50
C CYS A 58 2.12 12.07 -3.26
N PRO A 59 2.09 12.42 -4.56
CA PRO A 59 3.30 12.60 -5.38
C PRO A 59 4.09 13.87 -5.04
N TYR A 60 3.58 14.71 -4.12
CA TYR A 60 4.23 15.97 -3.75
C TYR A 60 4.97 15.91 -2.41
N CYS A 61 4.43 15.19 -1.42
CA CYS A 61 5.01 15.12 -0.07
C CYS A 61 5.36 13.69 0.37
N GLY A 62 4.98 12.68 -0.40
CA GLY A 62 5.22 11.27 -0.09
C GLY A 62 4.44 10.76 1.13
N ALA A 63 3.38 11.45 1.54
CA ALA A 63 2.47 10.96 2.57
C ALA A 63 1.56 9.86 2.00
N ALA A 64 1.44 8.74 2.71
CA ALA A 64 0.34 7.80 2.46
C ALA A 64 -0.95 8.41 2.98
N ILE A 65 -2.00 8.35 2.17
CA ILE A 65 -3.35 8.71 2.58
C ILE A 65 -3.91 7.57 3.45
N SER A 66 -4.59 7.92 4.54
CA SER A 66 -5.18 6.91 5.42
C SER A 66 -6.48 6.37 4.83
N ASP A 67 -6.84 5.13 5.17
CA ASP A 67 -8.11 4.54 4.70
C ASP A 67 -9.30 5.38 5.16
N ASP A 68 -9.24 5.98 6.36
CA ASP A 68 -10.27 6.86 6.90
C ASP A 68 -10.47 8.12 6.02
N ASP A 69 -9.38 8.68 5.49
CA ASP A 69 -9.45 9.84 4.57
C ASP A 69 -9.93 9.43 3.16
N LEU A 70 -9.64 8.19 2.74
CA LEU A 70 -10.07 7.68 1.43
C LEU A 70 -11.57 7.37 1.37
N ILE A 71 -12.26 7.24 2.51
CA ILE A 71 -13.73 7.05 2.56
C ILE A 71 -14.48 8.20 1.88
N GLU A 72 -13.91 9.41 1.88
CA GLU A 72 -14.49 10.59 1.22
C GLU A 72 -14.37 10.53 -0.32
N TYR A 73 -13.65 9.54 -0.86
CA TYR A 73 -13.40 9.34 -2.29
C TYR A 73 -13.87 7.95 -2.76
N PRO A 74 -15.18 7.63 -2.68
CA PRO A 74 -15.72 6.32 -3.06
C PRO A 74 -15.49 5.97 -4.54
N GLU A 75 -15.26 6.95 -5.41
CA GLU A 75 -14.92 6.75 -6.81
C GLU A 75 -13.62 5.94 -7.00
N LEU A 76 -12.72 5.90 -6.01
CA LEU A 76 -11.49 5.11 -6.08
C LEU A 76 -11.73 3.59 -6.14
N TYR A 77 -12.95 3.12 -5.85
CA TYR A 77 -13.34 1.72 -6.02
C TYR A 77 -13.81 1.39 -7.44
N GLU A 78 -13.78 2.35 -8.36
CA GLU A 78 -14.04 2.16 -9.79
C GLU A 78 -12.75 2.31 -10.59
N ASP A 79 -12.59 1.53 -11.67
CA ASP A 79 -11.49 1.70 -12.62
C ASP A 79 -11.50 3.08 -13.25
N GLY A 80 -10.36 3.76 -13.23
CA GLY A 80 -10.22 5.02 -13.94
C GLY A 80 -9.19 5.96 -13.32
N GLU A 81 -9.29 7.22 -13.75
CA GLU A 81 -8.48 8.32 -13.25
C GLU A 81 -9.37 9.25 -12.42
N HIS A 82 -9.03 9.42 -11.14
CA HIS A 82 -9.80 10.18 -10.16
C HIS A 82 -8.96 11.29 -9.54
N GLU A 83 -9.59 12.37 -9.08
CA GLU A 83 -8.89 13.50 -8.45
C GLU A 83 -9.14 13.55 -6.95
N ILE A 84 -8.07 13.52 -6.15
CA ILE A 84 -8.15 13.65 -4.69
C ILE A 84 -7.24 14.76 -4.17
N SER A 85 -7.45 15.18 -2.92
CA SER A 85 -6.63 16.21 -2.25
C SER A 85 -5.82 15.59 -1.11
N CYS A 86 -4.53 15.91 -1.04
CA CYS A 86 -3.69 15.46 0.06
C CYS A 86 -3.97 16.28 1.33
N ILE A 87 -4.36 15.63 2.44
CA ILE A 87 -4.61 16.29 3.73
C ILE A 87 -3.36 16.92 4.36
N GLU A 88 -2.17 16.41 4.03
CA GLU A 88 -0.91 16.89 4.61
C GLU A 88 -0.34 18.14 3.89
N CYS A 89 -0.67 18.34 2.62
CA CYS A 89 -0.09 19.45 1.82
C CYS A 89 -1.08 20.23 0.97
N ASP A 90 -2.38 19.91 1.06
CA ASP A 90 -3.51 20.55 0.36
C ASP A 90 -3.44 20.54 -1.18
N LYS A 91 -2.49 19.79 -1.77
CA LYS A 91 -2.35 19.68 -3.22
C LYS A 91 -3.31 18.63 -3.78
N LYS A 92 -3.94 18.98 -4.90
CA LYS A 92 -4.74 18.05 -5.71
C LYS A 92 -3.84 17.23 -6.61
N PHE A 93 -4.16 15.95 -6.77
CA PHE A 93 -3.48 15.05 -7.68
C PHE A 93 -4.44 14.00 -8.23
N LYS A 94 -4.00 13.34 -9.29
CA LYS A 94 -4.75 12.26 -9.93
C LYS A 94 -4.28 10.91 -9.43
N VAL A 95 -5.21 9.99 -9.27
CA VAL A 95 -4.99 8.60 -8.89
C VAL A 95 -5.56 7.72 -10.00
N GLU A 96 -4.74 6.84 -10.54
CA GLU A 96 -5.18 5.79 -11.46
C GLU A 96 -5.49 4.53 -10.64
N THR A 97 -6.74 4.07 -10.69
CA THR A 97 -7.22 2.89 -9.99
C THR A 97 -7.45 1.75 -10.98
N MET A 98 -6.91 0.58 -10.63
CA MET A 98 -6.99 -0.66 -11.42
C MET A 98 -7.65 -1.73 -10.55
N VAL A 99 -8.96 -1.83 -10.65
CA VAL A 99 -9.86 -2.66 -9.85
C VAL A 99 -10.29 -3.89 -10.66
N SER A 100 -10.17 -5.06 -10.05
CA SER A 100 -10.66 -6.32 -10.60
C SER A 100 -11.58 -6.98 -9.58
N TYR A 101 -12.74 -7.45 -10.03
CA TYR A 101 -13.72 -8.13 -9.21
C TYR A 101 -13.97 -9.54 -9.73
N ASP A 102 -13.73 -10.56 -8.90
CA ASP A 102 -14.04 -11.95 -9.20
C ASP A 102 -15.03 -12.50 -8.17
N TRP A 103 -16.04 -13.23 -8.65
CA TRP A 103 -17.09 -13.80 -7.81
C TRP A 103 -17.46 -15.20 -8.29
N GLU A 104 -17.65 -16.12 -7.33
CA GLU A 104 -18.27 -17.42 -7.56
C GLU A 104 -19.33 -17.68 -6.49
N THR A 105 -20.48 -18.22 -6.89
CA THR A 105 -21.62 -18.47 -6.00
C THR A 105 -22.17 -19.88 -6.21
N HIS A 106 -22.72 -20.49 -5.16
CA HIS A 106 -23.27 -21.84 -5.19
C HIS A 106 -24.73 -21.88 -4.71
N ARG A 107 -25.38 -23.04 -4.91
CA ARG A 107 -26.80 -23.27 -4.61
C ARG A 107 -27.03 -23.47 -3.12
N MET A 108 -28.17 -23.01 -2.61
CA MET A 108 -28.71 -23.53 -1.34
C MET A 108 -29.35 -24.89 -1.61
N GLU A 109 -28.96 -25.90 -0.84
CA GLU A 109 -29.63 -27.20 -0.86
C GLU A 109 -30.97 -27.06 -0.12
N GLU A 110 -32.07 -27.47 -0.76
CA GLU A 110 -33.38 -27.62 -0.11
C GLU A 110 -33.48 -29.06 0.42
N GLU A 111 -33.93 -29.25 1.67
CA GLU A 111 -34.14 -30.58 2.29
C GLU A 111 -35.24 -31.41 1.60
#